data_AF-A0A2P4NL06-F1
#
_entry.id   AF-A0A2P4NL06-F1
#
_cell.length_a   1.000
_cell.length_b   1.000
_cell.length_c   1.000
_cell.angle_alpha   90.00
_cell.angle_beta   90.00
_cell.angle_gamma   90.00
#
_symmetry.space_group_name_H-M   'P 1'
#
loop_
_entity.id
_entity.type
_entity.pdbx_description
1 polymer ?
#
loop_
_entity_poly.entity_id
_entity_poly.type
_entity_poly.pdbx_seq_one_letter_code
_entity_poly.pdbx_strand_id
1 'polypeptide(L)'
;MSVPTQRDQEAQAFAFGSSVYGGRPTFGLTRRVEDGDPVIRLYELLPREQAESRRRRLERVGRHVVITPIEETFQSLPDGGTYTWDDWDAIKIGQLRGARLNAVLSVVREALNDAEQPHDPITSTGEGEVFISEVSGVRLSLAFLGVKQMQRVDRIRALVRGVSRMSTEECYYWYAKCRSPSSPNGVQSLRVLLTNHIE
;
A
#
# COMPACT_ATOMS: atom_id res chain seq x y z
N MET A 1 -39.63 -9.74 -1.39
CA MET A 1 -38.19 -10.08 -1.40
C MET A 1 -37.55 -9.26 -2.52
N SER A 2 -36.80 -8.22 -2.17
CA SER A 2 -36.16 -7.35 -3.16
C SER A 2 -34.85 -7.99 -3.62
N VAL A 3 -34.69 -8.13 -4.94
CA VAL A 3 -33.45 -8.64 -5.55
C VAL A 3 -32.38 -7.55 -5.40
N PRO A 4 -31.21 -7.83 -4.80
CA PRO A 4 -30.14 -6.85 -4.63
C PRO A 4 -29.64 -6.36 -6.00
N THR A 5 -29.48 -5.05 -6.13
CA THR A 5 -28.99 -4.41 -7.36
C THR A 5 -27.52 -4.77 -7.61
N GLN A 6 -27.06 -4.76 -8.86
CA GLN A 6 -25.65 -5.05 -9.22
C GLN A 6 -24.65 -4.15 -8.45
N ARG A 7 -25.05 -2.92 -8.12
CA ARG A 7 -24.29 -1.98 -7.29
C ARG A 7 -24.15 -2.42 -5.82
N ASP A 8 -25.16 -3.09 -5.28
CA ASP A 8 -25.14 -3.62 -3.91
C ASP A 8 -24.29 -4.89 -3.85
N GLN A 9 -24.27 -5.66 -4.93
CA GLN A 9 -23.39 -6.83 -5.09
C GLN A 9 -21.93 -6.41 -5.25
N GLU A 10 -21.64 -5.35 -6.01
CA GLU A 10 -20.30 -4.75 -6.09
C GLU A 10 -19.87 -4.19 -4.74
N ALA A 11 -20.73 -3.44 -4.04
CA ALA A 11 -20.44 -2.93 -2.70
C ALA A 11 -20.21 -4.06 -1.67
N GLN A 12 -20.93 -5.17 -1.78
CA GLN A 12 -20.67 -6.37 -0.96
C GLN A 12 -19.37 -7.08 -1.37
N ALA A 13 -19.04 -7.18 -2.66
CA ALA A 13 -17.75 -7.71 -3.11
C ALA A 13 -16.58 -6.87 -2.57
N PHE A 14 -16.71 -5.54 -2.58
CA PHE A 14 -15.79 -4.61 -1.92
C PHE A 14 -15.73 -4.81 -0.39
N ALA A 15 -16.85 -5.15 0.26
CA ALA A 15 -16.91 -5.39 1.70
C ALA A 15 -16.35 -6.77 2.11
N PHE A 16 -16.40 -7.77 1.23
CA PHE A 16 -15.95 -9.14 1.48
C PHE A 16 -14.55 -9.45 0.95
N GLY A 17 -13.77 -8.44 0.56
CA GLY A 17 -12.36 -8.62 0.21
C GLY A 17 -12.11 -9.40 -1.08
N SER A 18 -13.13 -9.59 -1.93
CA SER A 18 -12.87 -10.08 -3.28
C SER A 18 -12.24 -8.93 -4.08
N SER A 19 -10.92 -8.97 -4.17
CA SER A 19 -10.14 -8.10 -5.07
C SER A 19 -10.86 -8.01 -6.42
N VAL A 20 -10.93 -6.79 -6.99
CA VAL A 20 -11.49 -6.50 -8.33
C VAL A 20 -10.88 -7.42 -9.41
N TYR A 21 -9.75 -8.04 -9.11
CA TYR A 21 -9.03 -8.99 -9.94
C TYR A 21 -9.25 -10.47 -9.53
N GLY A 22 -10.44 -10.81 -9.02
CA GLY A 22 -10.83 -12.20 -8.77
C GLY A 22 -10.04 -12.88 -7.64
N GLY A 23 -9.76 -12.14 -6.56
CA GLY A 23 -8.97 -12.65 -5.42
C GLY A 23 -7.45 -12.54 -5.58
N ARG A 24 -6.95 -12.02 -6.71
CA ARG A 24 -5.52 -11.70 -6.90
C ARG A 24 -5.06 -10.60 -5.93
N PRO A 25 -3.92 -10.75 -5.25
CA PRO A 25 -3.29 -9.68 -4.46
C PRO A 25 -3.02 -8.44 -5.31
N THR A 26 -3.34 -7.26 -4.77
CA THR A 26 -3.15 -5.97 -5.48
C THR A 26 -1.97 -5.18 -4.93
N PHE A 27 -1.27 -5.71 -3.93
CA PHE A 27 -0.10 -5.09 -3.33
C PHE A 27 0.95 -6.13 -2.99
N GLY A 28 2.20 -5.67 -2.90
CA GLY A 28 3.31 -6.49 -2.43
C GLY A 28 4.34 -5.66 -1.67
N LEU A 29 4.98 -6.30 -0.71
CA LEU A 29 6.11 -5.76 0.05
C LEU A 29 7.36 -6.56 -0.27
N THR A 30 8.50 -5.87 -0.32
CA THR A 30 9.82 -6.50 -0.34
C THR A 30 10.63 -5.96 0.82
N ARG A 31 11.39 -6.84 1.47
CA ARG A 31 12.45 -6.52 2.42
C ARG A 31 13.78 -6.94 1.81
N ARG A 32 14.72 -5.99 1.74
CA ARG A 32 16.09 -6.20 1.26
C ARG A 32 17.08 -5.61 2.23
N VAL A 33 18.34 -6.05 2.15
CA VAL A 33 19.45 -5.40 2.84
C VAL A 33 20.25 -4.60 1.82
N GLU A 34 20.36 -3.30 2.03
CA GLU A 34 21.11 -2.40 1.15
C GLU A 34 21.99 -1.51 2.01
N ASP A 35 23.28 -1.46 1.69
CA ASP A 35 24.28 -0.72 2.46
C ASP A 35 24.36 -1.15 3.94
N GLY A 36 24.00 -2.41 4.22
CA GLY A 36 23.93 -2.96 5.59
C GLY A 36 22.63 -2.64 6.34
N ASP A 37 21.73 -1.84 5.77
CA ASP A 37 20.46 -1.47 6.39
C ASP A 37 19.26 -2.20 5.79
N PRO A 38 18.26 -2.58 6.60
CA PRO A 38 17.01 -3.12 6.08
C PRO A 38 16.20 -2.03 5.36
N VAL A 39 15.68 -2.41 4.21
CA VAL A 39 14.86 -1.56 3.34
C VAL A 39 13.56 -2.29 3.07
N ILE A 40 12.44 -1.64 3.37
CA ILE A 40 11.13 -2.14 2.94
C ILE A 40 10.59 -1.25 1.83
N ARG A 41 10.15 -1.87 0.74
CA ARG A 41 9.41 -1.22 -0.34
C ARG A 41 8.01 -1.78 -0.43
N LEU A 42 7.05 -0.90 -0.65
CA LEU A 42 5.66 -1.23 -0.90
C LEU A 42 5.30 -0.90 -2.35
N TYR A 43 4.60 -1.82 -3.00
CA TYR A 43 4.17 -1.74 -4.39
C TYR A 43 2.66 -1.92 -4.52
N GLU A 44 2.07 -1.20 -5.48
CA GLU A 44 0.74 -1.46 -6.02
C GLU A 44 0.91 -2.30 -7.28
N LEU A 45 0.18 -3.41 -7.38
CA LEU A 45 0.26 -4.38 -8.47
C LEU A 45 -0.92 -4.17 -9.40
N LEU A 46 -0.65 -3.99 -10.69
CA LEU A 46 -1.66 -3.65 -11.69
C LEU A 46 -1.33 -4.29 -13.03
N PRO A 47 -2.33 -4.55 -13.89
CA PRO A 47 -2.08 -4.81 -15.30
C PRO A 47 -1.27 -3.68 -15.94
N ARG A 48 -0.33 -4.02 -16.84
CA ARG A 48 0.60 -3.10 -17.49
C ARG A 48 -0.10 -1.90 -18.11
N GLU A 49 -1.18 -2.13 -18.86
CA GLU A 49 -1.96 -1.03 -19.47
C GLU A 49 -2.47 -0.02 -18.43
N GLN A 50 -2.93 -0.51 -17.27
CA GLN A 50 -3.40 0.35 -16.19
C GLN A 50 -2.23 1.09 -15.52
N ALA A 51 -1.10 0.42 -15.34
CA ALA A 51 0.11 1.02 -14.80
C ALA A 51 0.63 2.15 -15.71
N GLU A 52 0.65 1.94 -17.03
CA GLU A 52 1.00 2.95 -18.03
C GLU A 52 0.01 4.11 -18.08
N SER A 53 -1.30 3.83 -17.99
CA SER A 53 -2.33 4.87 -17.88
C SER A 53 -2.13 5.72 -16.62
N ARG A 54 -1.74 5.10 -15.50
CA ARG A 54 -1.40 5.81 -14.26
C ARG A 54 -0.13 6.64 -14.39
N ARG A 55 0.93 6.10 -15.02
CA ARG A 55 2.17 6.82 -15.34
C ARG A 55 1.87 8.10 -16.13
N ARG A 56 1.18 7.97 -17.26
CA ARG A 56 0.81 9.10 -18.14
C ARG A 56 0.03 10.18 -17.41
N ARG A 57 -0.89 9.81 -16.51
CA ARG A 57 -1.67 10.78 -15.72
C ARG A 57 -0.80 11.55 -14.72
N LEU A 58 0.18 10.91 -14.11
CA LEU A 58 1.10 11.56 -13.16
C LEU A 58 2.11 12.45 -13.88
N GLU A 59 2.61 12.03 -15.04
CA GLU A 59 3.57 12.80 -15.84
C GLU A 59 2.99 14.13 -16.32
N ARG A 60 1.68 14.18 -16.65
CA ARG A 60 0.97 15.43 -17.00
C ARG A 60 1.02 16.50 -15.91
N VAL A 61 1.23 16.10 -14.65
CA VAL A 61 1.35 17.02 -13.50
C VAL A 61 2.79 17.05 -12.97
N GLY A 62 3.78 16.64 -13.77
CA GLY A 62 5.19 16.65 -13.42
C GLY A 62 5.59 15.64 -12.35
N ARG A 63 4.78 14.60 -12.11
CA ARG A 63 5.06 13.53 -11.14
C ARG A 63 5.51 12.27 -11.84
N HIS A 64 6.55 11.63 -11.32
CA HIS A 64 7.05 10.36 -11.84
C HIS A 64 6.83 9.23 -10.84
N VAL A 65 6.65 8.01 -11.36
CA VAL A 65 6.55 6.77 -10.60
C VAL A 65 7.51 5.75 -11.17
N VAL A 66 8.09 4.94 -10.29
CA VAL A 66 8.87 3.79 -10.69
C VAL A 66 7.90 2.64 -10.94
N ILE A 67 7.96 2.07 -12.13
CA ILE A 67 7.16 0.94 -12.57
C ILE A 67 8.12 -0.09 -13.12
N THR A 68 8.00 -1.33 -12.65
CA THR A 68 8.83 -2.47 -13.04
C THR A 68 7.92 -3.66 -13.31
N PRO A 69 8.23 -4.54 -14.27
CA PRO A 69 7.54 -5.82 -14.39
C PRO A 69 7.52 -6.56 -13.06
N ILE A 70 6.44 -7.28 -12.78
CA ILE A 70 6.28 -7.95 -11.49
C ILE A 70 7.34 -9.05 -11.30
N GLU A 71 7.71 -9.76 -12.37
CA GLU A 71 8.74 -10.81 -12.37
C GLU A 71 10.15 -10.27 -12.08
N GLU A 72 10.40 -9.00 -12.42
CA GLU A 72 11.66 -8.32 -12.08
C GLU A 72 11.66 -7.77 -10.65
N THR A 73 10.48 -7.58 -10.06
CA THR A 73 10.31 -6.96 -8.74
C THR A 73 10.35 -7.98 -7.62
N PHE A 74 9.80 -9.17 -7.86
CA PHE A 74 9.63 -10.24 -6.87
C PHE A 74 10.36 -11.51 -7.32
N GLN A 75 11.01 -12.18 -6.38
CA GLN A 75 11.77 -13.42 -6.64
C GLN A 75 10.85 -14.60 -6.91
N SER A 76 9.68 -14.64 -6.26
CA SER A 76 8.69 -15.68 -6.46
C SER A 76 7.30 -15.08 -6.47
N LEU A 77 6.57 -15.32 -7.56
CA LEU A 77 5.16 -14.93 -7.66
C LEU A 77 4.29 -16.01 -7.01
N PRO A 78 3.20 -15.63 -6.33
CA PRO A 78 2.28 -16.61 -5.77
C PRO A 78 1.56 -17.33 -6.91
N ASP A 79 1.34 -18.64 -6.75
CA ASP A 79 0.49 -19.39 -7.66
C ASP A 79 -0.93 -18.81 -7.59
N GLY A 80 -1.38 -18.29 -8.72
CA GLY A 80 -2.67 -17.65 -8.81
C GLY A 80 -3.82 -18.64 -8.87
N GLY A 81 -3.58 -19.89 -9.27
CA GLY A 81 -4.59 -20.93 -9.50
C GLY A 81 -5.62 -20.58 -10.58
N THR A 82 -6.36 -19.50 -10.39
CA THR A 82 -7.40 -18.94 -11.26
C THR A 82 -6.91 -17.76 -12.11
N TYR A 83 -5.67 -17.32 -11.94
CA TYR A 83 -5.12 -16.14 -12.61
C TYR A 83 -3.62 -16.26 -12.91
N THR A 84 -3.14 -15.58 -13.96
CA THR A 84 -1.71 -15.49 -14.30
C THR A 84 -1.13 -14.12 -13.96
N TRP A 85 0.18 -13.97 -13.91
CA TRP A 85 0.82 -12.65 -13.70
C TRP A 85 1.29 -12.00 -15.00
N ASP A 86 0.91 -12.56 -16.14
CA ASP A 86 1.32 -12.07 -17.46
C ASP A 86 0.89 -10.61 -17.66
N ASP A 87 1.83 -9.78 -18.09
CA ASP A 87 1.64 -8.34 -18.28
C ASP A 87 1.18 -7.61 -17.01
N TRP A 88 1.69 -8.02 -15.84
CA TRP A 88 1.56 -7.26 -14.60
C TRP A 88 2.81 -6.46 -14.28
N ASP A 89 2.58 -5.26 -13.77
CA ASP A 89 3.61 -4.36 -13.31
C ASP A 89 3.43 -4.04 -11.83
N ALA A 90 4.54 -3.74 -11.16
CA ALA A 90 4.61 -3.23 -9.81
C ALA A 90 4.94 -1.73 -9.82
N ILE A 91 4.04 -0.91 -9.29
CA ILE A 91 4.26 0.53 -9.10
C ILE A 91 4.77 0.79 -7.69
N LYS A 92 5.98 1.34 -7.55
CA LYS A 92 6.53 1.67 -6.22
C LYS A 92 5.73 2.80 -5.57
N ILE A 93 5.12 2.51 -4.42
CA ILE A 93 4.40 3.49 -3.61
C ILE A 93 5.37 4.24 -2.70
N GLY A 94 6.18 3.48 -1.97
CA GLY A 94 7.04 4.00 -0.93
C GLY A 94 8.19 3.06 -0.60
N GLN A 95 9.19 3.63 0.05
CA GLN A 95 10.36 2.93 0.53
C GLN A 95 10.77 3.55 1.85
N LEU A 96 11.01 2.72 2.86
CA LEU A 96 11.42 3.14 4.19
C LEU A 96 12.69 2.41 4.64
N ARG A 97 13.49 3.11 5.43
CA ARG A 97 14.70 2.64 6.12
C ARG A 97 14.77 3.27 7.52
N GLY A 98 15.61 2.70 8.39
CA GLY A 98 15.96 3.25 9.70
C GLY A 98 14.74 3.57 10.59
N ALA A 99 14.75 4.74 11.25
CA ALA A 99 13.73 5.11 12.23
C ALA A 99 12.29 5.12 11.67
N ARG A 100 12.09 5.54 10.42
CA ARG A 100 10.76 5.55 9.77
C ARG A 100 10.26 4.14 9.51
N LEU A 101 11.15 3.26 9.08
CA LEU A 101 10.86 1.83 8.93
C LEU A 101 10.45 1.25 10.29
N ASN A 102 11.27 1.42 11.32
CA ASN A 102 10.98 0.88 12.66
C ASN A 102 9.63 1.33 13.21
N ALA A 103 9.25 2.59 12.96
CA ALA A 103 7.95 3.11 13.37
C ALA A 103 6.77 2.46 12.60
N VAL A 104 6.96 2.11 11.32
CA VAL A 104 5.92 1.51 10.48
C VAL A 104 5.81 -0.02 10.69
N LEU A 105 6.82 -0.69 11.24
CA LEU A 105 6.74 -2.13 11.50
C LEU A 105 5.56 -2.53 12.39
N SER A 106 5.12 -1.68 13.33
CA SER A 106 3.95 -1.99 14.16
C SER A 106 2.66 -2.05 13.34
N VAL A 107 2.44 -1.08 12.44
CA VAL A 107 1.25 -1.07 11.58
C VAL A 107 1.32 -2.15 10.50
N VAL A 108 2.53 -2.54 10.05
CA VAL A 108 2.70 -3.71 9.18
C VAL A 108 2.26 -4.98 9.89
N ARG A 109 2.70 -5.22 11.12
CA ARG A 109 2.28 -6.42 11.87
C ARG A 109 0.78 -6.43 12.11
N GLU A 110 0.22 -5.32 12.59
CA GLU A 110 -1.21 -5.17 12.86
C GLU A 110 -2.06 -5.40 11.59
N ALA A 111 -1.80 -4.66 10.51
CA ALA A 111 -2.60 -4.73 9.29
C ALA A 111 -2.51 -6.07 8.54
N LEU A 112 -1.44 -6.83 8.74
CA LEU A 112 -1.30 -8.17 8.17
C LEU A 112 -1.91 -9.24 9.08
N ASN A 113 -1.76 -9.12 10.41
CA ASN A 113 -2.41 -10.02 11.36
C ASN A 113 -3.93 -9.93 11.29
N ASP A 114 -4.49 -8.72 11.21
CA ASP A 114 -5.94 -8.50 11.10
C ASP A 114 -6.52 -9.13 9.82
N ALA A 115 -5.70 -9.27 8.77
CA ALA A 115 -6.06 -9.89 7.50
C ALA A 115 -5.60 -11.36 7.40
N GLU A 116 -5.11 -11.94 8.51
CA GLU A 116 -4.59 -13.31 8.57
C GLU A 116 -3.47 -13.59 7.54
N GLN A 117 -2.67 -12.56 7.22
CA GLN A 117 -1.58 -12.63 6.26
C GLN A 117 -0.21 -12.70 6.97
N PRO A 118 0.76 -13.45 6.43
CA PRO A 118 2.06 -13.58 7.06
C PRO A 118 2.84 -12.26 7.05
N HIS A 119 3.30 -11.81 8.21
CA HIS A 119 4.15 -10.62 8.31
C HIS A 119 5.65 -10.92 8.46
N ASP A 120 6.02 -12.16 8.80
CA ASP A 120 7.40 -12.54 9.11
C ASP A 120 8.39 -12.31 7.97
N PRO A 121 8.06 -12.55 6.69
CA PRO A 121 8.96 -12.25 5.58
C PRO A 121 9.42 -10.78 5.54
N ILE A 122 8.60 -9.87 6.10
CA ILE A 122 8.84 -8.43 6.06
C ILE A 122 9.33 -7.87 7.40
N THR A 123 9.06 -8.57 8.50
CA THR A 123 9.30 -8.04 9.84
C THR A 123 10.43 -8.75 10.59
N SER A 124 10.99 -9.82 10.01
CA SER A 124 12.17 -10.53 10.50
C SER A 124 13.49 -9.84 10.10
N THR A 125 14.63 -10.50 10.31
CA THR A 125 15.99 -9.95 10.07
C THR A 125 16.54 -10.22 8.66
N GLY A 126 15.95 -11.16 7.91
CA GLY A 126 16.41 -11.57 6.56
C GLY A 126 15.63 -10.95 5.40
N GLU A 127 16.06 -11.17 4.16
CA GLU A 127 15.29 -10.74 2.99
C GLU A 127 13.97 -11.51 2.90
N GLY A 128 12.96 -10.88 2.33
CA GLY A 128 11.67 -11.52 2.15
C GLY A 128 10.69 -10.71 1.35
N GLU A 129 9.59 -11.35 0.99
CA GLU A 129 8.53 -10.81 0.16
C GLU A 129 7.19 -11.27 0.70
N VAL A 130 6.17 -10.45 0.55
CA VAL A 130 4.79 -10.86 0.82
C VAL A 130 3.84 -10.12 -0.10
N PHE A 131 2.88 -10.87 -0.62
CA PHE A 131 1.75 -10.35 -1.38
C PHE A 131 0.56 -10.17 -0.44
N ILE A 132 -0.07 -9.01 -0.51
CA ILE A 132 -1.04 -8.59 0.51
C ILE A 132 -2.36 -8.18 -0.13
N SER A 133 -3.41 -8.23 0.69
CA SER A 133 -4.76 -7.84 0.28
C SER A 133 -4.82 -6.35 -0.07
N GLU A 134 -5.85 -5.95 -0.80
CA GLU A 134 -6.11 -4.54 -1.10
C GLU A 134 -6.27 -3.71 0.18
N VAL A 135 -7.04 -4.23 1.15
CA VAL A 135 -7.32 -3.55 2.41
C VAL A 135 -6.02 -3.26 3.18
N SER A 136 -5.17 -4.27 3.37
CA SER A 136 -3.87 -4.10 4.04
C SER A 136 -2.96 -3.17 3.23
N GLY A 137 -2.90 -3.34 1.91
CA GLY A 137 -2.09 -2.50 1.02
C GLY A 137 -2.45 -1.02 1.03
N VAL A 138 -3.75 -0.70 1.03
CA VAL A 138 -4.29 0.66 1.13
C VAL A 138 -3.87 1.30 2.45
N ARG A 139 -4.07 0.60 3.58
CA ARG A 139 -3.68 1.10 4.91
C ARG A 139 -2.17 1.34 5.00
N LEU A 140 -1.37 0.37 4.56
CA LEU A 140 0.09 0.50 4.58
C LEU A 140 0.59 1.59 3.63
N SER A 141 -0.09 1.83 2.51
CA SER A 141 0.22 2.94 1.62
C SER A 141 0.13 4.29 2.33
N LEU A 142 -0.89 4.49 3.18
CA LEU A 142 -1.03 5.71 3.97
C LEU A 142 0.12 5.89 4.96
N ALA A 143 0.50 4.81 5.66
CA ALA A 143 1.64 4.84 6.57
C ALA A 143 2.94 5.19 5.83
N PHE A 144 3.23 4.53 4.71
CA PHE A 144 4.44 4.75 3.91
C PHE A 144 4.52 6.17 3.34
N LEU A 145 3.46 6.64 2.69
CA LEU A 145 3.40 7.97 2.10
C LEU A 145 3.46 9.06 3.19
N GLY A 146 2.74 8.84 4.29
CA GLY A 146 2.68 9.73 5.45
C GLY A 146 4.06 9.97 6.04
N VAL A 147 4.81 8.91 6.37
CA VAL A 147 6.08 9.06 7.09
C VAL A 147 7.30 9.35 6.21
N LYS A 148 7.22 9.16 4.88
CA LYS A 148 8.38 9.17 3.94
C LYS A 148 9.32 10.37 4.10
N GLN A 149 8.87 11.53 4.56
CA GLN A 149 9.71 12.73 4.72
C GLN A 149 9.66 13.34 6.13
N MET A 150 9.11 12.61 7.10
CA MET A 150 9.01 13.09 8.48
C MET A 150 10.30 12.80 9.25
N GLN A 151 10.69 13.74 10.13
CA GLN A 151 11.88 13.63 10.98
C GLN A 151 11.52 13.54 12.47
N ARG A 152 10.51 14.31 12.91
CA ARG A 152 10.01 14.32 14.29
C ARG A 152 9.37 12.98 14.66
N VAL A 153 10.02 12.22 15.54
CA VAL A 153 9.67 10.84 15.91
C VAL A 153 8.29 10.74 16.58
N ASP A 154 7.95 11.68 17.44
CA ASP A 154 6.63 11.81 18.06
C ASP A 154 5.52 11.97 17.02
N ARG A 155 5.72 12.81 16.01
CA ARG A 155 4.78 13.01 14.89
C ARG A 155 4.69 11.77 13.99
N ILE A 156 5.82 11.09 13.74
CA ILE A 156 5.81 9.80 13.01
C ILE A 156 4.94 8.79 13.76
N ARG A 157 5.15 8.63 15.07
CA ARG A 157 4.37 7.71 15.91
C ARG A 157 2.89 8.09 15.95
N ALA A 158 2.57 9.39 16.04
CA ALA A 158 1.19 9.87 16.00
C ALA A 158 0.51 9.53 14.67
N LEU A 159 1.20 9.75 13.54
CA LEU A 159 0.69 9.39 12.22
C LEU A 159 0.44 7.89 12.10
N VAL A 160 1.40 7.05 12.48
CA VAL A 160 1.26 5.58 12.41
C VAL A 160 0.06 5.11 13.24
N ARG A 161 -0.05 5.57 14.49
CA ARG A 161 -1.21 5.24 15.33
C ARG A 161 -2.54 5.73 14.75
N GLY A 162 -2.53 6.92 14.14
CA GLY A 162 -3.71 7.47 13.46
C GLY A 162 -4.15 6.58 12.30
N VAL A 163 -3.20 6.15 11.46
CA VAL A 163 -3.47 5.21 10.36
C VAL A 163 -3.96 3.86 10.85
N SER A 164 -3.39 3.30 11.93
CA SER A 164 -3.89 2.03 12.50
C SER A 164 -5.36 2.12 12.94
N ARG A 165 -5.78 3.27 13.47
CA ARG A 165 -7.14 3.47 14.02
C ARG A 165 -8.19 3.86 12.97
N MET A 166 -7.80 4.20 11.75
CA MET A 166 -8.74 4.57 10.69
C MET A 166 -9.63 3.40 10.30
N SER A 167 -10.89 3.67 9.98
CA SER A 167 -11.74 2.67 9.35
C SER A 167 -11.22 2.30 7.95
N THR A 168 -11.73 1.20 7.39
CA THR A 168 -11.41 0.79 6.03
C THR A 168 -11.84 1.85 5.01
N GLU A 169 -13.02 2.44 5.17
CA GLU A 169 -13.55 3.50 4.31
C GLU A 169 -12.69 4.76 4.35
N GLU A 170 -12.26 5.17 5.56
CA GLU A 170 -11.33 6.29 5.72
C GLU A 170 -10.00 6.01 5.01
N CYS A 171 -9.49 4.78 5.13
CA CYS A 171 -8.27 4.38 4.45
C CYS A 171 -8.40 4.50 2.93
N TYR A 172 -9.49 4.00 2.34
CA TYR A 172 -9.75 4.12 0.90
C TYR A 172 -9.89 5.57 0.45
N TYR A 173 -10.63 6.40 1.19
CA TYR A 173 -10.78 7.82 0.89
C TYR A 173 -9.43 8.53 0.86
N TRP A 174 -8.64 8.36 1.92
CA TRP A 174 -7.34 9.01 2.03
C TRP A 174 -6.33 8.47 1.02
N TYR A 175 -6.41 7.19 0.68
CA TYR A 175 -5.54 6.58 -0.33
C TYR A 175 -5.84 7.19 -1.70
N ALA A 176 -7.11 7.25 -2.10
CA ALA A 176 -7.54 7.90 -3.33
C ALA A 176 -7.08 9.37 -3.38
N LYS A 177 -7.23 10.12 -2.27
CA LYS A 177 -6.74 11.50 -2.17
C LYS A 177 -5.21 11.60 -2.31
N CYS A 178 -4.44 10.76 -1.63
CA CYS A 178 -2.97 10.78 -1.68
C CYS A 178 -2.41 10.36 -3.05
N ARG A 179 -3.12 9.48 -3.76
CA ARG A 179 -2.72 8.95 -5.08
C ARG A 179 -3.24 9.79 -6.24
N SER A 180 -4.18 10.69 -6.03
CA SER A 180 -4.75 11.51 -7.09
C SER A 180 -3.75 12.53 -7.66
N PRO A 181 -3.57 12.59 -9.00
CA PRO A 181 -2.85 13.69 -9.64
C PRO A 181 -3.51 15.06 -9.39
N SER A 182 -4.82 15.10 -9.18
CA SER A 182 -5.59 16.34 -8.95
C SER A 182 -5.63 16.79 -7.49
N SER A 183 -5.01 16.04 -6.58
CA SER A 183 -4.91 16.40 -5.15
C SER A 183 -3.44 16.41 -4.70
N PRO A 184 -2.66 17.44 -5.10
CA PRO A 184 -1.22 17.48 -4.82
C PRO A 184 -0.91 17.49 -3.31
N ASN A 185 -1.84 17.98 -2.49
CA ASN A 185 -1.68 18.12 -1.05
C ASN A 185 -2.22 16.94 -0.24
N GLY A 186 -2.69 15.85 -0.86
CA GLY A 186 -3.34 14.74 -0.15
C GLY A 186 -2.53 14.19 1.02
N VAL A 187 -1.23 13.93 0.80
CA VAL A 187 -0.32 13.45 1.86
C VAL A 187 -0.11 14.50 2.95
N GLN A 188 -0.02 15.78 2.57
CA GLN A 188 0.15 16.86 3.54
C GLN A 188 -1.09 17.04 4.41
N SER A 189 -2.29 16.99 3.82
CA SER A 189 -3.55 17.04 4.55
C SER A 189 -3.70 15.85 5.50
N LEU A 190 -3.31 14.64 5.08
CA LEU A 190 -3.30 13.47 5.96
C LEU A 190 -2.37 13.67 7.17
N ARG A 191 -1.15 14.21 6.94
CA ARG A 191 -0.22 14.51 8.03
C ARG A 191 -0.80 15.52 9.00
N VAL A 192 -1.43 16.59 8.52
CA VAL A 192 -2.08 17.59 9.37
C VAL A 192 -3.17 16.91 10.19
N LEU A 193 -4.11 16.20 9.55
CA LEU A 193 -5.20 15.50 10.25
C LEU A 193 -4.68 14.64 11.41
N LEU A 194 -3.67 13.82 11.16
CA LEU A 194 -3.21 12.81 12.11
C LEU A 194 -2.15 13.30 13.10
N THR A 195 -1.63 14.52 12.95
CA THR A 195 -0.52 15.02 13.81
C THR A 195 -0.71 16.42 14.36
N ASN A 196 -1.77 17.15 13.98
CA ASN A 196 -1.97 18.53 14.43
C ASN A 196 -2.20 18.68 15.94
N HIS A 197 -2.52 17.59 16.64
CA HIS A 197 -2.62 17.55 18.10
C HIS A 197 -1.25 17.46 18.80
N ILE A 198 -0.15 17.42 18.05
CA ILE A 198 1.22 17.38 18.56
C ILE A 198 1.84 18.76 18.33
N GLU A 199 2.13 19.47 19.42
CA GLU A 199 2.82 20.77 19.44
C GLU A 199 4.32 20.62 19.08
#